data_AF-A0A9D0NXE3-F1
#
_entry.id   AF-A0A9D0NXE3-F1
#
_cell.length_a   1.000
_cell.length_b   1.000
_cell.length_c   1.000
_cell.angle_alpha   90.00
_cell.angle_beta   90.00
_cell.angle_gamma   90.00
#
_symmetry.space_group_name_H-M   'P 1'
#
loop_
_entity.id
_entity.type
_entity.pdbx_description
1 polymer ?
#
loop_
_entity_poly.entity_id
_entity_poly.type
_entity_poly.pdbx_seq_one_letter_code
_entity_poly.pdbx_strand_id
1 'polypeptide(L)'
;MKISKKLNVLHLSDVHFGIADPHGHQEIVVKAAIRKIHEHLEKNSPPDLLLFTGDLAQRGAAEDFKKADQWLDDLLAHEKLTQCQLFFIPGNHEVARPAGKDMYHRIGLRTCASRGVIEFKNAKKELTNQPFTEFLRWHKSFRSRYQNRVLSDWKEDVLCEFSLINVTINDINILLLGVNSALLSCDDQDEGHLIVLPRILNEHFSGVDADRTLIFVLSHHPFEESGGERWLAGWSSKELQPVMMRSNGPHLFFHGHVHKQQGSTINTMAGQGLTTISGGACYQSDKYPMHFSFYSLDLVNQTIAPCTYKYNTVTGQWGIDSEVGSAPIPVKLPTAFIQENKPEKELQKELSQIKHKIFLTETCLANTRKGIKKLVEYQINEGNRLYCISKIHSVYLTNDNGDCSVTERIALKSLGKSIHVWLTAVYGDDEKGKGSLPAESVESLDLRFDCNDGEDITYIGIEDEPFCKRFAVFFLPEIPENGERFFTRTYHWKGLLQHFVNGKNKVCFDWSYPFGDKTHTTDFKVEFLLPKHMEPEVQMVLGDRTIQPSRKGDFVSLMYSDEAAHLYKNTLKLEIQVGKPKAT
;
A
#
# COMPACT_ATOMS: atom_id res chain seq x y z
N MET A 1 -17.42 17.25 -9.29
CA MET A 1 -18.20 17.35 -8.03
C MET A 1 -17.26 17.05 -6.88
N LYS A 2 -17.06 17.95 -5.90
CA LYS A 2 -16.36 17.60 -4.66
C LYS A 2 -17.19 16.54 -3.95
N ILE A 3 -16.65 15.34 -3.75
CA ILE A 3 -17.32 14.32 -2.96
C ILE A 3 -17.26 14.81 -1.52
N SER A 4 -18.39 15.27 -1.00
CA SER A 4 -18.58 15.65 0.39
C SER A 4 -18.44 14.39 1.26
N LYS A 5 -17.32 14.23 1.97
CA LYS A 5 -17.12 13.15 2.97
C LYS A 5 -17.64 13.64 4.32
N LYS A 6 -18.94 13.48 4.53
CA LYS A 6 -19.63 13.87 5.76
C LYS A 6 -20.24 12.68 6.47
N LEU A 7 -20.29 12.76 7.79
CA LEU A 7 -20.91 11.78 8.66
C LEU A 7 -21.74 12.51 9.72
N ASN A 8 -23.03 12.19 9.82
CA ASN A 8 -23.93 12.77 10.81
C ASN A 8 -24.17 11.78 11.95
N VAL A 9 -24.05 12.25 13.19
CA VAL A 9 -24.15 11.43 14.39
C VAL A 9 -25.22 12.00 15.32
N LEU A 10 -26.14 11.16 15.78
CA LEU A 10 -27.02 11.46 16.93
C LEU A 10 -26.39 10.83 18.17
N HIS A 11 -26.18 11.61 19.23
CA HIS A 11 -25.61 11.13 20.48
C HIS A 11 -26.61 11.30 21.61
N LEU A 12 -26.95 10.17 22.23
CA LEU A 12 -27.84 10.07 23.38
C LEU A 12 -27.08 9.36 24.52
N SER A 13 -27.45 9.68 25.76
CA SER A 13 -26.89 9.07 26.95
C SER A 13 -27.85 9.30 28.11
N ASP A 14 -27.75 8.47 29.15
CA ASP A 14 -28.34 8.72 30.46
C ASP A 14 -29.83 9.08 30.37
N VAL A 15 -30.66 8.06 30.13
CA VAL A 15 -32.13 8.17 30.11
C VAL A 15 -32.74 7.61 31.40
N HIS A 16 -32.09 6.61 32.00
CA HIS A 16 -32.40 6.07 33.32
C HIS A 16 -33.83 5.50 33.47
N PHE A 17 -34.29 4.69 32.51
CA PHE A 17 -35.62 4.07 32.58
C PHE A 17 -35.76 3.20 33.83
N GLY A 18 -36.85 3.41 34.59
CA GLY A 18 -37.07 2.71 35.86
C GLY A 18 -36.75 3.55 37.10
N ILE A 19 -36.26 4.77 36.92
CA ILE A 19 -36.12 5.75 37.99
C ILE A 19 -37.46 6.04 38.66
N ALA A 20 -37.40 6.28 39.97
CA ALA A 20 -38.57 6.64 40.75
C ALA A 20 -39.03 8.06 40.35
N ASP A 21 -40.18 8.11 39.69
CA ASP A 21 -40.74 9.33 39.11
C ASP A 21 -42.21 9.48 39.51
N PRO A 22 -42.49 9.92 40.76
CA PRO A 22 -43.85 9.99 41.29
C PRO A 22 -44.75 10.97 40.55
N HIS A 23 -44.19 11.86 39.72
CA HIS A 23 -44.92 12.87 38.97
C HIS A 23 -44.94 12.62 37.45
N GLY A 24 -44.33 11.54 36.97
CA GLY A 24 -44.30 11.18 35.55
C GLY A 24 -43.48 12.14 34.67
N HIS A 25 -42.52 12.87 35.27
CA HIS A 25 -41.66 13.83 34.57
C HIS A 25 -40.79 13.17 33.49
N GLN A 26 -40.23 11.99 33.74
CA GLN A 26 -39.40 11.25 32.79
C GLN A 26 -40.16 11.01 31.49
N GLU A 27 -41.37 10.47 31.58
CA GLU A 27 -42.18 10.14 30.40
C GLU A 27 -42.49 11.39 29.56
N ILE A 28 -42.78 12.52 30.21
CA ILE A 28 -43.05 13.79 29.55
C ILE A 28 -41.79 14.27 28.80
N VAL A 29 -40.63 14.27 29.47
CA VAL A 29 -39.36 14.75 28.92
C VAL A 29 -38.91 13.90 27.73
N VAL A 30 -38.91 12.57 27.87
CA VAL A 30 -38.40 11.66 26.83
C VAL A 30 -39.33 11.60 25.61
N LYS A 31 -40.66 11.75 25.79
CA LYS A 31 -41.61 11.95 24.68
C LYS A 31 -41.39 13.30 23.99
N ALA A 32 -41.10 14.36 24.75
CA ALA A 32 -40.74 15.65 24.17
C ALA A 32 -39.42 15.58 23.40
N ALA A 33 -38.46 14.76 23.84
CA ALA A 33 -37.20 14.54 23.14
C ALA A 33 -37.43 13.86 21.79
N ILE A 34 -38.24 12.80 21.74
CA ILE A 34 -38.64 12.14 20.48
C ILE A 34 -39.24 13.16 19.50
N ARG A 35 -40.23 13.95 19.94
CA ARG A 35 -40.85 14.98 19.09
C ARG A 35 -39.82 15.96 18.54
N LYS A 36 -38.89 16.42 19.39
CA LYS A 36 -37.85 17.36 18.96
C LYS A 36 -36.85 16.73 18.00
N ILE A 37 -36.45 15.49 18.23
CA ILE A 37 -35.58 14.73 17.34
C ILE A 37 -36.26 14.58 15.97
N HIS A 38 -37.53 14.17 15.93
CA HIS A 38 -38.30 14.07 14.69
C HIS A 38 -38.42 15.42 13.97
N GLU A 39 -38.75 16.50 14.69
CA GLU A 39 -38.74 17.87 14.14
C GLU A 39 -37.38 18.30 13.57
N HIS A 40 -36.28 17.89 14.21
CA HIS A 40 -34.93 18.13 13.69
C HIS A 40 -34.71 17.37 12.38
N LEU A 41 -35.11 16.11 12.33
CA LEU A 41 -34.96 15.26 11.14
C LEU A 41 -35.73 15.81 9.95
N GLU A 42 -36.89 16.44 10.15
CA GLU A 42 -37.65 17.08 9.07
C GLU A 42 -36.85 18.15 8.31
N LYS A 43 -35.98 18.87 9.02
CA LYS A 43 -35.25 20.04 8.48
C LYS A 43 -33.80 19.75 8.12
N ASN A 44 -33.27 18.61 8.53
CA ASN A 44 -31.84 18.30 8.43
C ASN A 44 -31.61 16.92 7.79
N SER A 45 -30.35 16.66 7.43
CA SER A 45 -29.94 15.34 6.96
C SER A 45 -30.12 14.28 8.07
N PRO A 46 -30.49 13.05 7.72
CA PRO A 46 -30.59 11.96 8.69
C PRO A 46 -29.22 11.66 9.32
N PRO A 47 -29.19 11.20 10.59
CA PRO A 47 -27.99 10.65 11.19
C PRO A 47 -27.63 9.32 10.53
N ASP A 48 -26.34 9.17 10.24
CA ASP A 48 -25.73 7.93 9.77
C ASP A 48 -25.51 6.97 10.95
N LEU A 49 -25.17 7.52 12.12
CA LEU A 49 -24.92 6.80 13.37
C LEU A 49 -25.74 7.36 14.52
N LEU A 50 -26.32 6.48 15.35
CA LEU A 50 -26.83 6.78 16.68
C LEU A 50 -25.91 6.12 17.70
N LEU A 51 -25.25 6.94 18.51
CA LEU A 51 -24.40 6.49 19.61
C LEU A 51 -25.19 6.64 20.92
N PHE A 52 -25.30 5.55 21.68
CA PHE A 52 -25.91 5.57 23.00
C PHE A 52 -24.86 5.20 24.07
N THR A 53 -24.45 6.17 24.88
CA THR A 53 -23.28 6.05 25.78
C THR A 53 -23.60 5.59 27.20
N GLY A 54 -24.54 4.66 27.36
CA GLY A 54 -24.85 4.01 28.64
C GLY A 54 -25.97 4.68 29.44
N ASP A 55 -26.38 4.00 30.52
CA ASP A 55 -27.46 4.38 31.43
C ASP A 55 -28.81 4.55 30.73
N LEU A 56 -29.15 3.55 29.92
CA LEU A 56 -30.48 3.40 29.34
C LEU A 56 -31.48 2.96 30.42
N ALA A 57 -31.09 2.01 31.27
CA ALA A 57 -31.85 1.53 32.42
C ALA A 57 -31.39 2.20 33.72
N GLN A 58 -32.22 2.17 34.76
CA GLN A 58 -31.88 2.70 36.09
C GLN A 58 -31.23 1.64 37.00
N ARG A 59 -31.63 0.37 36.89
CA ARG A 59 -31.24 -0.68 37.86
C ARG A 59 -30.75 -1.96 37.20
N GLY A 60 -30.65 -1.97 35.87
CA GLY A 60 -30.34 -3.17 35.10
C GLY A 60 -31.42 -4.24 35.26
N ALA A 61 -32.67 -3.86 35.54
CA ALA A 61 -33.80 -4.79 35.66
C ALA A 61 -34.49 -5.01 34.30
N ALA A 62 -35.10 -6.18 34.10
CA ALA A 62 -35.80 -6.50 32.86
C ALA A 62 -36.94 -5.50 32.54
N GLU A 63 -37.63 -5.02 33.58
CA GLU A 63 -38.70 -4.02 33.48
C GLU A 63 -38.21 -2.66 32.99
N ASP A 64 -36.98 -2.28 33.34
CA ASP A 64 -36.34 -1.05 32.89
C ASP A 64 -36.10 -1.11 31.37
N PHE A 65 -35.54 -2.21 30.90
CA PHE A 65 -35.31 -2.45 29.47
C PHE A 65 -36.60 -2.57 28.66
N LYS A 66 -37.70 -3.04 29.25
CA LYS A 66 -39.00 -3.04 28.58
C LYS A 66 -39.52 -1.63 28.32
N LYS A 67 -39.34 -0.71 29.26
CA LYS A 67 -39.67 0.72 29.06
C LYS A 67 -38.75 1.35 28.02
N ALA A 68 -37.46 1.02 28.07
CA ALA A 68 -36.49 1.47 27.09
C ALA A 68 -36.83 1.01 25.67
N ASP A 69 -37.25 -0.25 25.49
CA ASP A 69 -37.69 -0.79 24.20
C ASP A 69 -38.85 0.00 23.61
N GLN A 70 -39.88 0.30 24.41
CA GLN A 70 -41.02 1.10 23.93
C GLN A 70 -40.57 2.49 23.45
N TRP A 71 -39.70 3.14 24.22
CA TRP A 71 -39.17 4.46 23.83
C TRP A 71 -38.27 4.40 22.60
N LEU A 72 -37.42 3.37 22.48
CA LEU A 72 -36.56 3.17 21.31
C LEU A 72 -37.39 2.87 20.06
N ASP A 73 -38.44 2.07 20.17
CA ASP A 73 -39.35 1.78 19.05
C ASP A 73 -40.05 3.07 18.57
N ASP A 74 -40.52 3.91 19.50
CA ASP A 74 -41.13 5.21 19.17
C ASP A 74 -40.10 6.20 18.56
N LEU A 75 -38.89 6.24 19.10
CA LEU A 75 -37.80 7.07 18.59
C LEU A 75 -37.43 6.66 17.15
N LEU A 76 -37.24 5.36 16.92
CA LEU A 76 -36.76 4.78 15.66
C LEU A 76 -37.86 4.63 14.60
N ALA A 77 -39.12 4.94 14.93
CA ALA A 77 -40.26 4.89 14.00
C ALA A 77 -40.17 5.91 12.85
N HIS A 78 -39.34 6.96 12.99
CA HIS A 78 -39.18 7.97 11.95
C HIS A 78 -38.48 7.43 10.70
N GLU A 79 -39.03 7.69 9.51
CA GLU A 79 -38.51 7.14 8.24
C GLU A 79 -37.02 7.45 7.99
N LYS A 80 -36.59 8.67 8.36
CA LYS A 80 -35.19 9.13 8.27
C LYS A 80 -34.21 8.37 9.17
N LEU A 81 -34.67 7.58 10.14
CA LEU A 81 -33.81 6.75 11.00
C LEU A 81 -33.70 5.30 10.52
N THR A 82 -34.44 4.90 9.48
CA THR A 82 -34.46 3.50 8.98
C THR A 82 -33.09 2.98 8.54
N GLN A 83 -32.23 3.86 7.99
CA GLN A 83 -30.86 3.52 7.58
C GLN A 83 -29.80 3.85 8.64
N CYS A 84 -30.21 4.50 9.74
CA CYS A 84 -29.31 4.86 10.83
C CYS A 84 -28.76 3.60 11.51
N GLN A 85 -27.44 3.55 11.62
CA GLN A 85 -26.71 2.49 12.31
C GLN A 85 -26.63 2.82 13.80
N LEU A 86 -26.80 1.81 14.66
CA LEU A 86 -26.99 1.98 16.10
C LEU A 86 -25.84 1.36 16.86
N PHE A 87 -25.25 2.10 17.81
CA PHE A 87 -24.16 1.60 18.64
C PHE A 87 -24.43 1.90 20.11
N PHE A 88 -24.77 0.86 20.88
CA PHE A 88 -25.08 0.94 22.30
C PHE A 88 -23.95 0.37 23.15
N ILE A 89 -23.56 1.10 24.18
CA ILE A 89 -22.66 0.62 25.24
C ILE A 89 -23.36 0.65 26.60
N PRO A 90 -22.96 -0.19 27.57
CA PRO A 90 -23.51 -0.16 28.92
C PRO A 90 -22.88 0.96 29.76
N GLY A 91 -23.65 1.50 30.69
CA GLY A 91 -23.24 2.34 31.81
C GLY A 91 -23.34 1.59 33.14
N ASN A 92 -23.13 2.31 34.25
CA ASN A 92 -23.14 1.72 35.59
C ASN A 92 -24.55 1.33 36.06
N HIS A 93 -25.60 1.91 35.49
CA HIS A 93 -26.97 1.55 35.82
C HIS A 93 -27.50 0.34 35.04
N GLU A 94 -26.80 -0.12 33.99
CA GLU A 94 -27.04 -1.44 33.39
C GLU A 94 -26.58 -2.62 34.29
N VAL A 95 -25.78 -2.34 35.32
CA VAL A 95 -25.36 -3.35 36.30
C VAL A 95 -26.50 -3.66 37.26
N ALA A 96 -26.91 -4.93 37.32
CA ALA A 96 -27.78 -5.43 38.38
C ALA A 96 -26.99 -5.47 39.70
N ARG A 97 -27.03 -4.36 40.46
CA ARG A 97 -26.26 -4.22 41.71
C ARG A 97 -26.68 -5.32 42.70
N PRO A 98 -25.71 -6.10 43.25
CA PRO A 98 -26.03 -7.15 44.21
C PRO A 98 -26.53 -6.59 45.54
N ALA A 99 -27.21 -7.42 46.33
CA ALA A 99 -27.67 -7.08 47.67
C ALA A 99 -27.01 -7.97 48.73
N GLY A 100 -27.02 -7.52 49.99
CA GLY A 100 -26.55 -8.31 51.12
C GLY A 100 -25.04 -8.65 51.06
N LYS A 101 -24.67 -9.91 51.29
CA LYS A 101 -23.27 -10.34 51.38
C LYS A 101 -22.50 -10.19 50.06
N ASP A 102 -23.17 -10.37 48.92
CA ASP A 102 -22.56 -10.27 47.59
C ASP A 102 -22.15 -8.83 47.25
N MET A 103 -22.84 -7.84 47.83
CA MET A 103 -22.47 -6.43 47.72
C MET A 103 -21.11 -6.16 48.36
N TYR A 104 -20.90 -6.63 49.60
CA TYR A 104 -19.61 -6.46 50.29
C TYR A 104 -18.47 -7.18 49.56
N HIS A 105 -18.74 -8.35 48.98
CA HIS A 105 -17.76 -9.06 48.16
C HIS A 105 -17.37 -8.23 46.92
N ARG A 106 -18.35 -7.68 46.18
CA ARG A 106 -18.08 -6.81 45.03
C ARG A 106 -17.31 -5.55 45.39
N ILE A 107 -17.69 -4.87 46.48
CA ILE A 107 -16.98 -3.70 46.99
C ILE A 107 -15.52 -4.07 47.31
N GLY A 108 -15.30 -5.23 47.94
CA GLY A 108 -13.97 -5.76 48.21
C GLY A 108 -13.16 -6.00 46.93
N LEU A 109 -13.75 -6.64 45.92
CA LEU A 109 -13.10 -6.87 44.62
C LEU A 109 -12.73 -5.56 43.92
N ARG A 110 -13.66 -4.60 43.84
CA ARG A 110 -13.42 -3.26 43.27
C ARG A 110 -12.29 -2.55 44.00
N THR A 111 -12.34 -2.52 45.33
CA THR A 111 -11.34 -1.85 46.18
C THR A 111 -9.95 -2.49 46.07
N CYS A 112 -9.88 -3.82 45.97
CA CYS A 112 -8.62 -4.51 45.71
C CYS A 112 -8.11 -4.17 44.31
N ALA A 113 -8.98 -4.25 43.30
CA ALA A 113 -8.63 -4.01 41.92
C ALA A 113 -8.09 -2.59 41.66
N SER A 114 -8.61 -1.58 42.36
CA SER A 114 -8.16 -0.18 42.20
C SER A 114 -6.72 0.06 42.66
N ARG A 115 -6.08 -0.90 43.36
CA ARG A 115 -4.70 -0.79 43.84
C ARG A 115 -3.65 -1.01 42.74
N GLY A 116 -3.99 -1.75 41.68
CA GLY A 116 -3.04 -2.03 40.60
C GLY A 116 -3.49 -3.12 39.64
N VAL A 117 -2.74 -3.27 38.54
CA VAL A 117 -3.05 -4.22 37.46
C VAL A 117 -2.98 -5.68 37.91
N ILE A 118 -2.11 -6.02 38.87
CA ILE A 118 -1.97 -7.39 39.39
C ILE A 118 -3.19 -7.72 40.26
N GLU A 119 -3.58 -6.80 41.13
CA GLU A 119 -4.74 -6.92 42.00
C GLU A 119 -6.03 -7.00 41.17
N PHE A 120 -6.16 -6.19 40.11
CA PHE A 120 -7.28 -6.31 39.19
C PHE A 120 -7.32 -7.70 38.53
N LYS A 121 -6.18 -8.22 38.05
CA LYS A 121 -6.15 -9.56 37.44
C LYS A 121 -6.57 -10.66 38.43
N ASN A 122 -6.26 -10.50 39.71
CA ASN A 122 -6.70 -11.44 40.74
C ASN A 122 -8.19 -11.26 41.04
N ALA A 123 -8.66 -10.04 41.26
CA ALA A 123 -10.07 -9.74 41.50
C ALA A 123 -10.98 -10.19 40.35
N LYS A 124 -10.49 -10.05 39.10
CA LYS A 124 -11.18 -10.50 37.90
C LYS A 124 -11.41 -12.02 37.86
N LYS A 125 -10.52 -12.84 38.45
CA LYS A 125 -10.71 -14.30 38.53
C LYS A 125 -11.81 -14.68 39.53
N GLU A 126 -12.05 -13.84 40.52
CA GLU A 126 -13.08 -14.02 41.54
C GLU A 126 -14.46 -13.49 41.10
N LEU A 127 -14.53 -12.73 39.99
CA LEU A 127 -15.79 -12.34 39.37
C LEU A 127 -16.43 -13.57 38.72
N THR A 128 -17.39 -14.17 39.43
CA THR A 128 -18.11 -15.38 39.00
C THR A 128 -19.50 -15.10 38.44
N ASN A 129 -20.12 -13.97 38.83
CA ASN A 129 -21.46 -13.57 38.38
C ASN A 129 -21.39 -12.46 37.33
N GLN A 130 -22.13 -12.61 36.24
CA GLN A 130 -22.23 -11.65 35.14
C GLN A 130 -23.13 -10.44 35.53
N PRO A 131 -22.57 -9.24 35.79
CA PRO A 131 -23.35 -8.09 36.27
C PRO A 131 -24.37 -7.55 35.26
N PHE A 132 -24.12 -7.78 33.97
CA PHE A 132 -24.88 -7.23 32.85
C PHE A 132 -25.88 -8.22 32.27
N THR A 133 -26.34 -9.21 33.05
CA THR A 133 -27.18 -10.31 32.52
C THR A 133 -28.41 -9.79 31.77
N GLU A 134 -29.14 -8.83 32.34
CA GLU A 134 -30.33 -8.26 31.68
C GLU A 134 -29.98 -7.35 30.51
N PHE A 135 -28.91 -6.55 30.61
CA PHE A 135 -28.42 -5.75 29.49
C PHE A 135 -28.06 -6.62 28.29
N LEU A 136 -27.33 -7.72 28.49
CA LEU A 136 -26.91 -8.62 27.42
C LEU A 136 -28.11 -9.35 26.81
N ARG A 137 -29.08 -9.77 27.64
CA ARG A 137 -30.32 -10.37 27.16
C ARG A 137 -31.14 -9.38 26.33
N TRP A 138 -31.31 -8.16 26.82
CA TRP A 138 -32.00 -7.09 26.11
C TRP A 138 -31.28 -6.77 24.79
N HIS A 139 -29.96 -6.54 24.84
CA HIS A 139 -29.15 -6.17 23.68
C HIS A 139 -29.21 -7.24 22.58
N LYS A 140 -29.11 -8.52 22.94
CA LYS A 140 -29.30 -9.65 21.99
C LYS A 140 -30.68 -9.63 21.34
N SER A 141 -31.73 -9.42 22.13
CA SER A 141 -33.12 -9.31 21.63
C SER A 141 -33.29 -8.10 20.70
N PHE A 142 -32.76 -6.96 21.10
CA PHE A 142 -32.79 -5.71 20.36
C PHE A 142 -32.04 -5.83 19.02
N ARG A 143 -30.84 -6.42 19.04
CA ARG A 143 -30.05 -6.75 17.84
C ARG A 143 -30.78 -7.73 16.92
N SER A 144 -31.50 -8.72 17.46
CA SER A 144 -32.34 -9.61 16.64
C SER A 144 -33.49 -8.85 15.95
N ARG A 145 -34.13 -7.91 16.66
CA ARG A 145 -35.24 -7.09 16.16
C ARG A 145 -34.80 -6.11 15.06
N TYR A 146 -33.67 -5.45 15.25
CA TYR A 146 -33.15 -4.41 14.35
C TYR A 146 -32.05 -4.90 13.39
N GLN A 147 -31.68 -6.17 13.50
CA GLN A 147 -30.72 -6.90 12.64
C GLN A 147 -29.40 -6.13 12.48
N ASN A 148 -28.93 -6.01 11.23
CA ASN A 148 -27.65 -5.43 10.86
C ASN A 148 -27.54 -3.93 11.18
N ARG A 149 -28.62 -3.26 11.61
CA ARG A 149 -28.57 -1.86 12.05
C ARG A 149 -27.88 -1.72 13.41
N VAL A 150 -27.96 -2.72 14.29
CA VAL A 150 -27.30 -2.66 15.59
C VAL A 150 -25.88 -3.16 15.40
N LEU A 151 -24.94 -2.23 15.42
CA LEU A 151 -23.52 -2.47 15.17
C LEU A 151 -22.82 -3.07 16.39
N SER A 152 -23.13 -2.59 17.60
CA SER A 152 -22.53 -3.15 18.82
C SER A 152 -22.96 -4.61 19.00
N ASP A 153 -21.98 -5.46 19.27
CA ASP A 153 -22.09 -6.89 19.59
C ASP A 153 -21.30 -7.16 20.87
N TRP A 154 -21.99 -7.49 21.95
CA TRP A 154 -21.38 -7.71 23.26
C TRP A 154 -21.32 -9.21 23.54
N LYS A 155 -20.13 -9.70 23.86
CA LYS A 155 -19.95 -11.12 24.20
C LYS A 155 -20.72 -11.45 25.48
N GLU A 156 -21.47 -12.56 25.44
CA GLU A 156 -22.16 -13.15 26.60
C GLU A 156 -21.18 -13.84 27.56
N ASP A 157 -20.04 -13.22 27.84
CA ASP A 157 -19.12 -13.65 28.89
C ASP A 157 -19.24 -12.76 30.13
N VAL A 158 -18.66 -13.23 31.24
CA VAL A 158 -18.75 -12.55 32.54
C VAL A 158 -18.20 -11.12 32.50
N LEU A 159 -17.26 -10.85 31.61
CA LEU A 159 -16.45 -9.64 31.61
C LEU A 159 -17.04 -8.56 30.72
N CYS A 160 -17.64 -8.95 29.58
CA CYS A 160 -18.28 -8.04 28.65
C CYS A 160 -17.40 -6.80 28.40
N GLU A 161 -16.09 -6.99 28.15
CA GLU A 161 -15.09 -5.92 28.28
C GLU A 161 -15.22 -4.85 27.18
N PHE A 162 -15.62 -5.27 25.97
CA PHE A 162 -15.74 -4.37 24.83
C PHE A 162 -16.67 -4.93 23.74
N SER A 163 -17.06 -4.03 22.84
CA SER A 163 -17.67 -4.33 21.55
C SER A 163 -16.90 -3.60 20.45
N LEU A 164 -16.57 -4.29 19.36
CA LEU A 164 -15.76 -3.75 18.27
C LEU A 164 -16.37 -4.09 16.93
N ILE A 165 -16.43 -3.10 16.04
CA ILE A 165 -16.80 -3.33 14.64
C ILE A 165 -16.09 -2.32 13.74
N ASN A 166 -15.71 -2.81 12.55
CA ASN A 166 -15.27 -1.96 11.45
C ASN A 166 -16.37 -1.94 10.39
N VAL A 167 -16.86 -0.76 10.03
CA VAL A 167 -17.99 -0.56 9.11
C VAL A 167 -17.66 0.54 8.12
N THR A 168 -18.18 0.44 6.90
CA THR A 168 -18.10 1.53 5.92
C THR A 168 -19.45 2.22 5.82
N ILE A 169 -19.50 3.53 6.09
CA ILE A 169 -20.70 4.35 5.97
C ILE A 169 -20.34 5.57 5.13
N ASN A 170 -21.12 5.88 4.09
CA ASN A 170 -20.86 6.97 3.14
C ASN A 170 -19.42 6.99 2.59
N ASP A 171 -18.90 5.80 2.24
CA ASP A 171 -17.52 5.59 1.78
C ASP A 171 -16.44 6.10 2.77
N ILE A 172 -16.75 6.06 4.07
CA ILE A 172 -15.84 6.33 5.18
C ILE A 172 -15.68 5.02 5.95
N ASN A 173 -14.44 4.54 6.07
CA ASN A 173 -14.13 3.39 6.92
C ASN A 173 -14.12 3.84 8.39
N ILE A 174 -14.92 3.21 9.24
CA ILE A 174 -15.15 3.61 10.63
C ILE A 174 -14.91 2.43 11.56
N LEU A 175 -13.95 2.58 12.47
CA LEU A 175 -13.73 1.67 13.58
C LEU A 175 -14.47 2.19 14.82
N LEU A 176 -15.47 1.45 15.29
CA LEU A 176 -16.22 1.73 16.52
C LEU A 176 -15.78 0.76 17.61
N LEU A 177 -15.18 1.28 18.67
CA LEU A 177 -14.79 0.53 19.87
C LEU A 177 -15.60 1.03 21.08
N GLY A 178 -16.58 0.24 21.49
CA GLY A 178 -17.29 0.42 22.76
C GLY A 178 -16.56 -0.29 23.89
N VAL A 179 -16.30 0.41 24.98
CA VAL A 179 -15.58 -0.10 26.14
C VAL A 179 -16.51 -0.12 27.34
N ASN A 180 -16.57 -1.26 28.03
CA ASN A 180 -17.32 -1.37 29.27
C ASN A 180 -16.48 -0.83 30.45
N SER A 181 -16.74 0.42 30.83
CA SER A 181 -16.14 1.03 32.02
C SER A 181 -16.87 0.71 33.32
N ALA A 182 -18.02 0.06 33.25
CA ALA A 182 -18.92 -0.19 34.37
C ALA A 182 -18.76 -1.59 35.00
N LEU A 183 -17.82 -2.42 34.55
CA LEU A 183 -17.66 -3.81 35.01
C LEU A 183 -17.60 -3.97 36.53
N LEU A 184 -16.90 -3.04 37.20
CA LEU A 184 -16.71 -3.04 38.64
C LEU A 184 -17.68 -2.12 39.38
N SER A 185 -18.66 -1.53 38.67
CA SER A 185 -19.66 -0.69 39.31
C SER A 185 -20.49 -1.51 40.29
N CYS A 186 -20.69 -0.97 41.48
CA CYS A 186 -21.44 -1.67 42.53
C CYS A 186 -22.20 -0.77 43.50
N ASP A 187 -21.75 0.47 43.73
CA ASP A 187 -22.43 1.43 44.61
C ASP A 187 -22.06 2.89 44.24
N ASP A 188 -22.52 3.86 45.02
CA ASP A 188 -22.28 5.28 44.75
C ASP A 188 -20.86 5.75 45.13
N GLN A 189 -19.99 4.83 45.57
CA GLN A 189 -18.57 5.06 45.87
C GLN A 189 -17.66 4.47 44.77
N ASP A 190 -18.19 4.32 43.56
CA ASP A 190 -17.47 3.84 42.38
C ASP A 190 -16.36 4.82 41.92
N GLU A 191 -16.49 6.11 42.24
CA GLU A 191 -15.53 7.13 41.82
C GLU A 191 -14.11 6.77 42.26
N GLY A 192 -13.17 6.83 41.30
CA GLY A 192 -11.76 6.54 41.51
C GLY A 192 -11.42 5.05 41.61
N HIS A 193 -12.38 4.15 41.37
CA HIS A 193 -12.19 2.72 41.53
C HIS A 193 -12.52 1.89 40.29
N LEU A 194 -13.12 2.48 39.25
CA LEU A 194 -13.46 1.77 38.02
C LEU A 194 -12.20 1.52 37.16
N ILE A 195 -12.22 0.46 36.36
CA ILE A 195 -11.01 0.01 35.66
C ILE A 195 -11.33 -0.32 34.22
N VAL A 196 -10.57 0.32 33.34
CA VAL A 196 -10.49 -0.01 31.92
C VAL A 196 -9.04 -0.34 31.61
N LEU A 197 -8.82 -1.44 30.87
CA LEU A 197 -7.47 -1.95 30.65
C LEU A 197 -6.94 -1.45 29.31
N PRO A 198 -5.73 -0.86 29.27
CA PRO A 198 -5.13 -0.34 28.04
C PRO A 198 -5.01 -1.38 26.93
N ARG A 199 -4.92 -2.67 27.27
CA ARG A 199 -4.85 -3.77 26.28
C ARG A 199 -6.06 -3.79 25.35
N ILE A 200 -7.26 -3.43 25.85
CA ILE A 200 -8.50 -3.42 25.05
C ILE A 200 -8.32 -2.48 23.85
N LEU A 201 -7.69 -1.32 24.08
CA LEU A 201 -7.42 -0.36 23.02
C LEU A 201 -6.20 -0.77 22.18
N ASN A 202 -5.09 -1.16 22.84
CA ASN A 202 -3.83 -1.48 22.17
C ASN A 202 -3.96 -2.64 21.16
N GLU A 203 -4.68 -3.70 21.52
CA GLU A 203 -4.88 -4.87 20.65
C GLU A 203 -5.69 -4.51 19.40
N HIS A 204 -6.60 -3.55 19.50
CA HIS A 204 -7.52 -3.18 18.41
C HIS A 204 -7.06 -1.99 17.57
N PHE A 205 -6.07 -1.22 18.03
CA PHE A 205 -5.42 -0.18 17.22
C PHE A 205 -4.16 -0.66 16.50
N SER A 206 -3.65 -1.85 16.85
CA SER A 206 -2.49 -2.42 16.17
C SER A 206 -2.80 -2.68 14.69
N GLY A 207 -2.00 -2.10 13.79
CA GLY A 207 -2.16 -2.27 12.33
C GLY A 207 -3.29 -1.43 11.68
N VAL A 208 -4.01 -0.61 12.44
CA VAL A 208 -5.03 0.29 11.87
C VAL A 208 -4.35 1.47 11.18
N ASP A 209 -4.68 1.70 9.92
CA ASP A 209 -4.33 2.91 9.18
C ASP A 209 -5.28 4.05 9.58
N ALA A 210 -4.83 4.86 10.54
CA ALA A 210 -5.58 6.00 11.06
C ALA A 210 -5.71 7.17 10.07
N ASP A 211 -4.91 7.20 8.99
CA ASP A 211 -5.08 8.22 7.94
C ASP A 211 -6.24 7.91 7.00
N ARG A 212 -6.70 6.64 6.97
CA ARG A 212 -7.82 6.16 6.15
C ARG A 212 -9.03 5.68 6.96
N THR A 213 -8.88 5.44 8.25
CA THR A 213 -9.93 4.90 9.13
C THR A 213 -10.28 5.91 10.21
N LEU A 214 -11.55 6.31 10.26
CA LEU A 214 -12.08 7.15 11.33
C LEU A 214 -12.32 6.28 12.57
N ILE A 215 -11.73 6.64 13.70
CA ILE A 215 -11.71 5.80 14.91
C ILE A 215 -12.49 6.49 16.02
N PHE A 216 -13.55 5.81 16.46
CA PHE A 216 -14.40 6.18 17.59
C PHE A 216 -14.11 5.25 18.76
N VAL A 217 -13.89 5.82 19.94
CA VAL A 217 -13.96 5.11 21.22
C VAL A 217 -15.17 5.62 21.97
N LEU A 218 -15.92 4.70 22.57
CA LEU A 218 -17.07 5.00 23.41
C LEU A 218 -16.88 4.35 24.78
N SER A 219 -17.15 5.08 25.85
CA SER A 219 -17.21 4.55 27.21
C SER A 219 -18.25 5.35 27.98
N HIS A 220 -19.00 4.74 28.90
CA HIS A 220 -19.94 5.50 29.71
C HIS A 220 -19.22 6.51 30.60
N HIS A 221 -18.25 6.05 31.40
CA HIS A 221 -17.40 6.92 32.21
C HIS A 221 -16.24 7.52 31.40
N PRO A 222 -15.83 8.76 31.69
CA PRO A 222 -14.63 9.35 31.11
C PRO A 222 -13.36 8.64 31.62
N PHE A 223 -12.31 8.59 30.78
CA PHE A 223 -11.04 7.98 31.16
C PHE A 223 -10.11 8.90 31.97
N GLU A 224 -10.37 10.20 31.89
CA GLU A 224 -9.63 11.27 32.56
C GLU A 224 -10.59 12.02 33.49
N GLU A 225 -10.04 12.90 34.32
CA GLU A 225 -10.84 13.80 35.14
C GLU A 225 -11.73 14.69 34.25
N SER A 226 -13.03 14.73 34.56
CA SER A 226 -14.01 15.52 33.83
C SER A 226 -15.06 16.04 34.80
N GLY A 227 -15.40 17.32 34.70
CA GLY A 227 -16.38 17.93 35.60
C GLY A 227 -15.97 18.00 37.08
N GLY A 228 -14.71 17.74 37.41
CA GLY A 228 -14.18 17.65 38.78
C GLY A 228 -14.25 16.25 39.39
N GLU A 229 -14.59 15.23 38.60
CA GLU A 229 -14.75 13.84 39.03
C GLU A 229 -13.75 12.94 38.28
N ARG A 230 -13.16 11.96 38.98
CA ARG A 230 -12.27 10.96 38.36
C ARG A 230 -12.78 9.56 38.64
N TRP A 231 -13.46 8.98 37.66
CA TRP A 231 -14.14 7.68 37.80
C TRP A 231 -13.20 6.48 37.76
N LEU A 232 -12.18 6.50 36.89
CA LEU A 232 -11.23 5.41 36.81
C LEU A 232 -10.19 5.46 37.93
N ALA A 233 -9.70 4.29 38.36
CA ALA A 233 -8.54 4.15 39.22
C ALA A 233 -7.32 4.88 38.62
N GLY A 234 -6.54 5.55 39.47
CA GLY A 234 -5.47 6.45 39.01
C GLY A 234 -4.45 5.75 38.12
N TRP A 235 -4.13 4.48 38.40
CA TRP A 235 -3.25 3.69 37.55
C TRP A 235 -3.89 3.36 36.19
N SER A 236 -5.18 3.02 36.16
CA SER A 236 -5.91 2.67 34.93
C SER A 236 -6.03 3.88 34.00
N SER A 237 -6.43 5.04 34.55
CA SER A 237 -6.49 6.32 33.83
C SER A 237 -5.11 6.69 33.25
N LYS A 238 -4.06 6.67 34.09
CA LYS A 238 -2.69 6.99 33.68
C LYS A 238 -2.15 6.09 32.56
N GLU A 239 -2.48 4.81 32.58
CA GLU A 239 -2.02 3.88 31.53
C GLU A 239 -2.83 4.00 30.22
N LEU A 240 -4.07 4.50 30.27
CA LEU A 240 -4.90 4.73 29.08
C LEU A 240 -4.49 5.97 28.31
N GLN A 241 -4.05 7.02 29.01
CA GLN A 241 -3.71 8.31 28.40
C GLN A 241 -2.74 8.19 27.19
N PRO A 242 -1.60 7.47 27.27
CA PRO A 242 -0.72 7.31 26.12
C PRO A 242 -1.37 6.54 24.96
N VAL A 243 -2.28 5.61 25.25
CA VAL A 243 -2.99 4.82 24.23
C VAL A 243 -4.05 5.64 23.52
N MET A 244 -4.71 6.56 24.23
CA MET A 244 -5.66 7.50 23.63
C MET A 244 -4.98 8.55 22.74
N MET A 245 -3.74 8.94 23.07
CA MET A 245 -3.02 10.04 22.41
C MET A 245 -1.95 9.58 21.39
N ARG A 246 -1.82 8.28 21.10
CA ARG A 246 -0.86 7.74 20.12
C ARG A 246 -1.27 8.04 18.67
N SER A 247 -0.33 7.92 17.73
CA SER A 247 -0.51 8.27 16.30
C SER A 247 -1.67 7.57 15.59
N ASN A 248 -1.94 6.32 15.95
CA ASN A 248 -3.09 5.54 15.49
C ASN A 248 -4.10 5.29 16.62
N GLY A 249 -4.20 6.23 17.56
CA GLY A 249 -5.23 6.25 18.59
C GLY A 249 -6.57 6.75 18.03
N PRO A 250 -7.59 6.89 18.88
CA PRO A 250 -8.88 7.41 18.48
C PRO A 250 -8.82 8.86 18.00
N HIS A 251 -9.68 9.18 17.04
CA HIS A 251 -9.94 10.57 16.65
C HIS A 251 -11.01 11.18 17.55
N LEU A 252 -12.00 10.36 17.92
CA LEU A 252 -13.17 10.78 18.69
C LEU A 252 -13.36 9.86 19.90
N PHE A 253 -13.60 10.47 21.05
CA PHE A 253 -13.97 9.77 22.28
C PHE A 253 -15.32 10.29 22.78
N PHE A 254 -16.32 9.41 22.82
CA PHE A 254 -17.66 9.74 23.31
C PHE A 254 -17.90 9.14 24.69
N HIS A 255 -18.47 9.92 25.60
CA HIS A 255 -18.88 9.44 26.91
C HIS A 255 -20.17 10.05 27.44
N GLY A 256 -20.70 9.47 28.52
CA GLY A 256 -21.90 9.92 29.23
C GLY A 256 -21.56 10.32 30.68
N HIS A 257 -22.44 9.94 31.60
CA HIS A 257 -22.25 9.88 33.05
C HIS A 257 -22.15 11.22 33.80
N VAL A 258 -21.33 12.16 33.31
CA VAL A 258 -21.11 13.46 33.97
C VAL A 258 -22.36 14.37 33.87
N HIS A 259 -23.35 13.98 33.06
CA HIS A 259 -24.62 14.67 32.77
C HIS A 259 -24.48 16.10 32.21
N LYS A 260 -23.26 16.61 32.06
CA LYS A 260 -22.95 17.89 31.43
C LYS A 260 -22.55 17.67 29.99
N GLN A 261 -23.20 18.40 29.08
CA GLN A 261 -22.76 18.46 27.69
C GLN A 261 -21.46 19.26 27.60
N GLN A 262 -20.41 18.65 27.04
CA GLN A 262 -19.12 19.32 26.84
C GLN A 262 -18.34 18.68 25.69
N GLY A 263 -17.55 19.47 24.95
CA GLY A 263 -16.58 18.98 23.98
C GLY A 263 -15.22 19.62 24.19
N SER A 264 -14.14 18.85 23.98
CA SER A 264 -12.77 19.35 24.01
C SER A 264 -11.90 18.67 22.95
N THR A 265 -10.96 19.42 22.39
CA THR A 265 -9.97 18.88 21.44
C THR A 265 -8.58 19.09 22.02
N ILE A 266 -7.80 18.01 22.15
CA ILE A 266 -6.41 18.05 22.62
C ILE A 266 -5.52 17.63 21.47
N ASN A 267 -4.46 18.41 21.22
CA ASN A 267 -3.45 18.10 20.21
C ASN A 267 -2.08 17.86 20.87
N THR A 268 -1.32 16.90 20.34
CA THR A 268 0.05 16.62 20.79
C THR A 268 1.08 17.30 19.88
N MET A 269 2.32 17.43 20.36
CA MET A 269 3.44 17.93 19.54
C MET A 269 3.82 16.99 18.39
N ALA A 270 3.48 15.71 18.50
CA ALA A 270 3.66 14.73 17.41
C ALA A 270 2.50 14.79 16.40
N GLY A 271 1.61 15.77 16.56
CA GLY A 271 0.55 16.11 15.61
C GLY A 271 -0.71 15.26 15.80
N GLN A 272 -0.83 14.42 16.81
CA GLN A 272 -2.08 13.69 17.07
C GLN A 272 -3.15 14.64 17.63
N GLY A 273 -4.42 14.33 17.39
CA GLY A 273 -5.54 15.07 17.94
C GLY A 273 -6.62 14.12 18.41
N LEU A 274 -7.14 14.35 19.61
CA LEU A 274 -8.29 13.64 20.16
C LEU A 274 -9.38 14.64 20.48
N THR A 275 -10.58 14.39 19.96
CA THR A 275 -11.78 15.15 20.32
C THR A 275 -12.64 14.32 21.27
N THR A 276 -12.81 14.81 22.49
CA THR A 276 -13.66 14.19 23.52
C THR A 276 -15.00 14.91 23.56
N ILE A 277 -16.09 14.15 23.57
CA ILE A 277 -17.47 14.65 23.55
C ILE A 277 -18.29 13.92 24.62
N SER A 278 -18.82 14.69 25.57
CA SER A 278 -19.81 14.19 26.53
C SER A 278 -21.22 14.40 26.00
N GLY A 279 -22.10 13.41 26.16
CA GLY A 279 -23.48 13.43 25.64
C GLY A 279 -24.50 14.18 26.48
N GLY A 280 -24.10 14.66 27.66
CA GLY A 280 -25.06 15.12 28.68
C GLY A 280 -25.99 13.98 29.13
N ALA A 281 -27.17 14.32 29.64
CA ALA A 281 -28.18 13.34 30.01
C ALA A 281 -29.53 13.67 29.37
N CYS A 282 -30.16 12.69 28.72
CA CYS A 282 -31.52 12.85 28.22
C CYS A 282 -32.53 13.02 29.37
N TYR A 283 -32.33 12.29 30.47
CA TYR A 283 -33.09 12.44 31.70
C TYR A 283 -32.38 11.78 32.88
N GLN A 284 -32.35 12.44 34.04
CA GLN A 284 -31.97 11.82 35.31
C GLN A 284 -32.82 12.39 36.44
N SER A 285 -32.85 13.73 36.55
CA SER A 285 -33.79 14.45 37.40
C SER A 285 -33.75 15.94 37.05
N ASP A 286 -34.68 16.72 37.60
CA ASP A 286 -34.72 18.17 37.43
C ASP A 286 -33.51 18.92 38.02
N LYS A 287 -32.59 18.20 38.71
CA LYS A 287 -31.34 18.76 39.26
C LYS A 287 -30.26 18.96 38.21
N TYR A 288 -30.31 18.20 37.12
CA TYR A 288 -29.29 18.25 36.07
C TYR A 288 -29.91 18.81 34.77
N PRO A 289 -29.17 19.65 34.03
CA PRO A 289 -29.66 20.12 32.75
C PRO A 289 -29.69 18.95 31.76
N MET A 290 -30.84 18.76 31.10
CA MET A 290 -31.03 17.63 30.19
C MET A 290 -30.65 18.03 28.77
N HIS A 291 -29.87 17.17 28.12
CA HIS A 291 -29.27 17.42 26.79
C HIS A 291 -29.33 16.20 25.87
N PHE A 292 -29.35 16.48 24.57
CA PHE A 292 -28.90 15.56 23.52
C PHE A 292 -28.30 16.36 22.37
N SER A 293 -27.52 15.72 21.50
CA SER A 293 -26.82 16.43 20.43
C SER A 293 -26.79 15.68 19.11
N PHE A 294 -26.84 16.44 18.01
CA PHE A 294 -26.42 16.00 16.69
C PHE A 294 -25.03 16.55 16.36
N TYR A 295 -24.21 15.79 15.65
CA TYR A 295 -22.89 16.23 15.18
C TYR A 295 -22.78 15.98 13.68
N SER A 296 -22.38 16.99 12.91
CA SER A 296 -22.02 16.82 11.51
C SER A 296 -20.50 16.90 11.36
N LEU A 297 -19.88 15.77 11.06
CA LEU A 297 -18.44 15.64 10.86
C LEU A 297 -18.14 15.89 9.38
N ASP A 298 -17.23 16.80 9.11
CA ASP A 298 -16.70 17.08 7.77
C ASP A 298 -15.23 16.67 7.72
N LEU A 299 -14.95 15.51 7.14
CA LEU A 299 -13.61 14.93 7.10
C LEU A 299 -12.67 15.70 6.15
N VAL A 300 -13.24 16.45 5.19
CA VAL A 300 -12.45 17.25 4.23
C VAL A 300 -12.05 18.57 4.87
N ASN A 301 -13.00 19.24 5.53
CA ASN A 301 -12.76 20.52 6.19
C ASN A 301 -12.21 20.36 7.62
N GLN A 302 -12.12 19.13 8.13
CA GLN A 302 -11.59 18.80 9.46
C GLN A 302 -12.37 19.52 10.57
N THR A 303 -13.70 19.45 10.50
CA THR A 303 -14.59 20.11 11.47
C THR A 303 -15.69 19.20 11.97
N ILE A 304 -16.19 19.49 13.17
CA ILE A 304 -17.42 18.91 13.74
C ILE A 304 -18.37 20.06 14.06
N ALA A 305 -19.54 20.08 13.45
CA ALA A 305 -20.59 21.05 13.75
C ALA A 305 -21.60 20.42 14.75
N PRO A 306 -21.61 20.85 16.03
CA PRO A 306 -22.59 20.39 16.99
C PRO A 306 -23.93 21.13 16.85
N CYS A 307 -25.02 20.42 17.09
CA CYS A 307 -26.36 20.95 17.31
C CYS A 307 -26.91 20.32 18.59
N THR A 308 -26.68 21.00 19.71
CA THR A 308 -27.10 20.56 21.05
C THR A 308 -28.48 21.12 21.38
N TYR A 309 -29.33 20.25 21.92
CA TYR A 309 -30.63 20.60 22.47
C TYR A 309 -30.60 20.52 23.99
N LYS A 310 -31.24 21.48 24.65
CA LYS A 310 -31.43 21.55 26.10
C LYS A 310 -32.92 21.56 26.42
N TYR A 311 -33.33 20.79 27.42
CA TYR A 311 -34.71 20.83 27.90
C TYR A 311 -34.93 22.04 28.80
N ASN A 312 -35.99 22.81 28.53
CA ASN A 312 -36.44 23.89 29.39
C ASN A 312 -37.55 23.37 30.30
N THR A 313 -37.26 23.25 31.59
CA THR A 313 -38.20 22.75 32.60
C THR A 313 -39.40 23.67 32.84
N VAL A 314 -39.30 24.96 32.49
CA VAL A 314 -40.40 25.94 32.61
C VAL A 314 -41.38 25.82 31.45
N THR A 315 -40.88 25.69 30.21
CA THR A 315 -41.74 25.60 29.02
C THR A 315 -42.14 24.16 28.68
N GLY A 316 -41.45 23.17 29.23
CA GLY A 316 -41.66 21.75 28.92
C GLY A 316 -41.20 21.37 27.51
N GLN A 317 -40.27 22.14 26.93
CA GLN A 317 -39.84 21.97 25.54
C GLN A 317 -38.33 21.86 25.41
N TRP A 318 -37.90 21.04 24.46
CA TRP A 318 -36.52 21.01 24.00
C TRP A 318 -36.26 22.14 23.00
N GLY A 319 -35.19 22.91 23.22
CA GLY A 319 -34.74 23.98 22.34
C GLY A 319 -33.25 23.87 22.05
N ILE A 320 -32.77 24.58 21.03
CA ILE A 320 -31.33 24.67 20.77
C ILE A 320 -30.68 25.35 21.99
N ASP A 321 -29.59 24.79 22.48
CA ASP A 321 -28.82 25.41 23.54
C ASP A 321 -28.02 26.60 23.01
N SER A 322 -28.49 27.80 23.32
CA SER A 322 -27.81 29.05 22.92
C SER A 322 -26.52 29.31 23.68
N GLU A 323 -26.30 28.68 24.84
CA GLU A 323 -25.12 28.90 25.68
C GLU A 323 -23.88 28.15 25.15
N VAL A 324 -24.10 26.97 24.57
CA VAL A 324 -23.02 26.11 24.03
C VAL A 324 -22.62 26.54 22.61
N GLY A 325 -23.51 27.21 21.87
CA GLY A 325 -23.28 27.61 20.48
C GLY A 325 -23.23 26.43 19.50
N SER A 326 -23.36 26.72 18.20
CA SER A 326 -23.36 25.71 17.11
C SER A 326 -22.20 25.91 16.12
N ALA A 327 -21.16 26.62 16.55
CA ALA A 327 -20.00 26.88 15.70
C ALA A 327 -19.25 25.57 15.39
N PRO A 328 -18.81 25.35 14.15
CA PRO A 328 -17.95 24.21 13.81
C PRO A 328 -16.66 24.21 14.62
N ILE A 329 -16.36 23.09 15.26
CA ILE A 329 -15.16 22.86 16.06
C ILE A 329 -14.08 22.31 15.12
N PRO A 330 -12.88 22.92 15.04
CA PRO A 330 -11.77 22.35 14.31
C PRO A 330 -11.24 21.10 15.04
N VAL A 331 -11.03 20.02 14.29
CA VAL A 331 -10.63 18.72 14.82
C VAL A 331 -9.57 18.07 13.95
N LYS A 332 -8.97 16.98 14.44
CA LYS A 332 -8.11 16.12 13.61
C LYS A 332 -8.85 14.82 13.29
N LEU A 333 -9.19 14.65 12.02
CA LEU A 333 -9.84 13.49 11.41
C LEU A 333 -8.89 12.87 10.36
N PRO A 334 -9.17 11.66 9.84
CA PRO A 334 -8.29 11.00 8.87
C PRO A 334 -7.97 11.89 7.67
N THR A 335 -6.69 11.98 7.30
CA THR A 335 -6.20 12.99 6.34
C THR A 335 -6.24 12.54 4.88
N ALA A 336 -6.41 11.24 4.60
CA ALA A 336 -6.51 10.73 3.23
C ALA A 336 -7.64 11.40 2.44
N PHE A 337 -8.75 11.73 3.11
CA PHE A 337 -9.90 12.41 2.51
C PHE A 337 -9.63 13.86 2.07
N ILE A 338 -8.59 14.50 2.62
CA ILE A 338 -8.12 15.82 2.18
C ILE A 338 -7.38 15.67 0.83
N GLN A 339 -6.50 14.67 0.74
CA GLN A 339 -5.67 14.45 -0.45
C GLN A 339 -6.53 14.04 -1.66
N GLU A 340 -7.56 13.23 -1.44
CA GLU A 340 -8.53 12.83 -2.47
C GLU A 340 -9.39 13.99 -3.00
N ASN A 341 -9.47 15.12 -2.27
CA ASN A 341 -10.26 16.30 -2.63
C ASN A 341 -9.41 17.51 -3.06
N LYS A 342 -8.12 17.31 -3.42
CA LYS A 342 -7.27 18.39 -3.97
C LYS A 342 -7.99 19.14 -5.11
N PRO A 343 -8.05 20.48 -5.09
CA PRO A 343 -8.70 21.25 -6.14
C PRO A 343 -8.12 20.92 -7.52
N GLU A 344 -8.98 20.82 -8.54
CA GLU A 344 -8.59 20.53 -9.92
C GLU A 344 -7.45 21.45 -10.43
N LYS A 345 -7.46 22.71 -9.99
CA LYS A 345 -6.42 23.70 -10.33
C LYS A 345 -5.03 23.33 -9.80
N GLU A 346 -4.94 22.70 -8.63
CA GLU A 346 -3.66 22.21 -8.08
C GLU A 346 -3.19 20.95 -8.81
N LEU A 347 -4.10 20.02 -9.09
CA LEU A 347 -3.80 18.84 -9.90
C LEU A 347 -3.34 19.22 -11.31
N GLN A 348 -3.96 20.22 -11.94
CA GLN A 348 -3.53 20.77 -13.22
C GLN A 348 -2.13 21.41 -13.14
N LYS A 349 -1.80 22.08 -12.04
CA LYS A 349 -0.47 22.66 -11.81
C LYS A 349 0.60 21.58 -11.67
N GLU A 350 0.34 20.54 -10.88
CA GLU A 350 1.26 19.39 -10.74
C GLU A 350 1.42 18.65 -12.08
N LEU A 351 0.32 18.40 -12.79
CA LEU A 351 0.36 17.80 -14.13
C LEU A 351 1.19 18.64 -15.12
N SER A 352 1.06 19.96 -15.07
CA SER A 352 1.87 20.87 -15.89
C SER A 352 3.37 20.80 -15.55
N GLN A 353 3.72 20.68 -14.27
CA GLN A 353 5.10 20.54 -13.83
C GLN A 353 5.71 19.20 -14.28
N ILE A 354 4.94 18.11 -14.18
CA ILE A 354 5.35 16.78 -14.65
C ILE A 354 5.55 16.81 -16.17
N LYS A 355 4.61 17.37 -16.94
CA LYS A 355 4.74 17.53 -18.39
C LYS A 355 5.98 18.34 -18.77
N HIS A 356 6.29 19.40 -18.02
CA HIS A 356 7.50 20.20 -18.26
C HIS A 356 8.79 19.41 -18.00
N LYS A 357 8.85 18.62 -16.93
CA LYS A 357 9.99 17.72 -16.65
C LYS A 357 10.18 16.66 -17.73
N ILE A 358 9.09 16.05 -18.20
CA ILE A 358 9.12 15.10 -19.32
C ILE A 358 9.71 15.78 -20.56
N PHE A 359 9.20 16.94 -20.94
CA PHE A 359 9.69 17.71 -22.10
C PHE A 359 11.18 18.04 -22.01
N LEU A 360 11.67 18.48 -20.85
CA LEU A 360 13.09 18.76 -20.63
C LEU A 360 13.95 17.49 -20.78
N THR A 361 13.45 16.36 -20.29
CA THR A 361 14.14 15.07 -20.35
C THR A 361 14.23 14.56 -21.79
N GLU A 362 13.13 14.63 -22.55
CA GLU A 362 13.08 14.30 -23.98
C GLU A 362 14.03 15.17 -24.82
N THR A 363 14.08 16.48 -24.51
CA THR A 363 14.99 17.42 -25.17
C THR A 363 16.46 17.08 -24.89
N CYS A 364 16.79 16.72 -23.65
CA CYS A 364 18.12 16.29 -23.27
C CYS A 364 18.53 15.01 -24.02
N LEU A 365 17.65 14.01 -24.05
CA LEU A 365 17.86 12.76 -24.79
C LEU A 365 18.08 12.99 -26.30
N ALA A 366 17.30 13.88 -26.92
CA ALA A 366 17.44 14.22 -28.33
C ALA A 366 18.80 14.88 -28.63
N ASN A 367 19.25 15.80 -27.76
CA ASN A 367 20.55 16.44 -27.89
C ASN A 367 21.71 15.46 -27.71
N THR A 368 21.63 14.55 -26.74
CA THR A 368 22.63 13.48 -26.54
C THR A 368 22.72 12.58 -27.77
N ARG A 369 21.58 12.14 -28.33
CA ARG A 369 21.56 11.35 -29.57
C ARG A 369 22.22 12.07 -30.74
N LYS A 370 21.97 13.38 -30.88
CA LYS A 370 22.59 14.21 -31.92
C LYS A 370 24.11 14.35 -31.72
N GLY A 371 24.57 14.45 -30.47
CA GLY A 371 25.98 14.47 -30.10
C GLY A 371 26.68 13.15 -30.44
N ILE A 372 26.09 12.02 -30.08
CA ILE A 372 26.59 10.68 -30.40
C ILE A 372 26.65 10.48 -31.92
N LYS A 373 25.60 10.85 -32.65
CA LYS A 373 25.56 10.74 -34.11
C LYS A 373 26.70 11.53 -34.78
N LYS A 374 26.96 12.76 -34.34
CA LYS A 374 28.10 13.56 -34.83
C LYS A 374 29.45 12.92 -34.52
N LEU A 375 29.61 12.31 -33.34
CA LEU A 375 30.84 11.62 -32.95
C LEU A 375 31.10 10.42 -33.88
N VAL A 376 30.06 9.63 -34.16
CA VAL A 376 30.11 8.48 -35.07
C VAL A 376 30.41 8.93 -36.51
N GLU A 377 29.72 9.96 -36.99
CA GLU A 377 29.96 10.54 -38.34
C GLU A 377 31.39 11.09 -38.49
N TYR A 378 31.92 11.73 -37.45
CA TYR A 378 33.30 12.23 -37.43
C TYR A 378 34.33 11.09 -37.51
N GLN A 379 34.12 10.01 -36.74
CA GLN A 379 34.99 8.83 -36.77
C GLN A 379 34.96 8.10 -38.13
N ILE A 380 33.81 8.05 -38.78
CA ILE A 380 33.66 7.40 -40.09
C ILE A 380 34.29 8.24 -41.21
N ASN A 381 34.09 9.56 -41.21
CA ASN A 381 34.43 10.42 -42.35
C ASN A 381 35.88 10.93 -42.36
N GLU A 382 36.54 11.12 -41.22
CA GLU A 382 37.89 11.70 -41.19
C GLU A 382 39.03 10.69 -41.39
N GLY A 383 38.74 9.40 -41.58
CA GLY A 383 39.77 8.40 -41.88
C GLY A 383 40.80 8.15 -40.76
N ASN A 384 40.64 8.78 -39.60
CA ASN A 384 41.44 8.54 -38.40
C ASN A 384 41.00 7.21 -37.77
N ARG A 385 41.79 6.17 -38.01
CA ARG A 385 41.54 4.84 -37.48
C ARG A 385 42.11 4.77 -36.08
N LEU A 386 41.27 5.03 -35.10
CA LEU A 386 41.67 5.15 -33.69
C LEU A 386 41.94 3.79 -33.03
N TYR A 387 41.75 2.67 -33.73
CA TYR A 387 41.95 1.34 -33.20
C TYR A 387 42.27 0.28 -34.26
N CYS A 388 42.84 -0.83 -33.82
CA CYS A 388 42.96 -2.08 -34.58
C CYS A 388 42.49 -3.28 -33.73
N ILE A 389 42.03 -4.33 -34.42
CA ILE A 389 41.76 -5.62 -33.78
C ILE A 389 43.08 -6.38 -33.78
N SER A 390 43.72 -6.52 -32.61
CA SER A 390 44.99 -7.23 -32.49
C SER A 390 44.82 -8.74 -32.40
N LYS A 391 43.68 -9.20 -31.88
CA LYS A 391 43.32 -10.62 -31.79
C LYS A 391 41.83 -10.83 -32.00
N ILE A 392 41.47 -11.87 -32.74
CA ILE A 392 40.08 -12.34 -32.81
C ILE A 392 40.01 -13.85 -32.96
N HIS A 393 39.36 -14.49 -31.98
CA HIS A 393 39.12 -15.92 -31.98
C HIS A 393 37.61 -16.18 -31.99
N SER A 394 37.11 -16.70 -33.10
CA SER A 394 35.68 -16.92 -33.33
C SER A 394 35.32 -18.40 -33.29
N VAL A 395 34.28 -18.77 -32.57
CA VAL A 395 33.74 -20.12 -32.51
C VAL A 395 32.28 -20.09 -32.94
N TYR A 396 31.95 -20.86 -33.98
CA TYR A 396 30.62 -21.01 -34.55
C TYR A 396 30.08 -22.38 -34.18
N LEU A 397 29.21 -22.44 -33.17
CA LEU A 397 28.53 -23.66 -32.78
C LEU A 397 27.23 -23.79 -33.56
N THR A 398 27.14 -24.81 -34.41
CA THR A 398 26.03 -24.96 -35.37
C THR A 398 25.15 -26.16 -35.00
N ASN A 399 23.84 -25.96 -35.02
CA ASN A 399 22.86 -27.04 -34.81
C ASN A 399 22.43 -27.70 -36.14
N ASP A 400 21.58 -28.73 -36.05
CA ASP A 400 21.06 -29.47 -37.21
C ASP A 400 20.19 -28.63 -38.15
N ASN A 401 19.74 -27.44 -37.76
CA ASN A 401 18.96 -26.52 -38.60
C ASN A 401 19.84 -25.45 -39.28
N GLY A 402 21.15 -25.43 -38.97
CA GLY A 402 22.07 -24.41 -39.45
C GLY A 402 22.00 -23.09 -38.67
N ASP A 403 21.37 -23.05 -37.49
CA ASP A 403 21.48 -21.90 -36.58
C ASP A 403 22.85 -21.92 -35.90
N CYS A 404 23.45 -20.74 -35.73
CA CYS A 404 24.75 -20.61 -35.10
C CYS A 404 24.67 -19.79 -33.80
N SER A 405 25.20 -20.36 -32.71
CA SER A 405 25.64 -19.60 -31.55
C SER A 405 27.11 -19.22 -31.77
N VAL A 406 27.38 -17.92 -31.87
CA VAL A 406 28.72 -17.40 -32.17
C VAL A 406 29.33 -16.81 -30.92
N THR A 407 30.56 -17.23 -30.60
CA THR A 407 31.39 -16.66 -29.52
C THR A 407 32.67 -16.12 -30.11
N GLU A 408 32.94 -14.84 -29.93
CA GLU A 408 34.16 -14.19 -30.42
C GLU A 408 34.93 -13.56 -29.26
N ARG A 409 36.17 -14.01 -29.05
CA ARG A 409 37.10 -13.38 -28.10
C ARG A 409 37.95 -12.38 -28.86
N ILE A 410 37.80 -11.11 -28.54
CA ILE A 410 38.36 -9.99 -29.29
C ILE A 410 39.32 -9.21 -28.39
N ALA A 411 40.46 -8.82 -28.94
CA ALA A 411 41.33 -7.81 -28.37
C ALA A 411 41.33 -6.58 -29.27
N LEU A 412 40.89 -5.44 -28.73
CA LEU A 412 40.86 -4.17 -29.43
C LEU A 412 41.92 -3.25 -28.85
N LYS A 413 42.82 -2.77 -29.70
CA LYS A 413 43.91 -1.88 -29.33
C LYS A 413 43.66 -0.48 -29.85
N SER A 414 43.73 0.51 -28.95
CA SER A 414 43.73 1.93 -29.28
C SER A 414 45.01 2.33 -30.03
N LEU A 415 44.91 3.27 -30.96
CA LEU A 415 46.02 3.82 -31.74
C LEU A 415 46.15 5.32 -31.48
N GLY A 416 47.15 5.72 -30.69
CA GLY A 416 47.57 7.10 -30.49
C GLY A 416 46.59 8.03 -29.77
N LYS A 417 45.39 7.57 -29.39
CA LYS A 417 44.41 8.29 -28.54
C LYS A 417 43.51 7.29 -27.82
N SER A 418 43.03 7.64 -26.63
CA SER A 418 42.00 6.84 -25.96
C SER A 418 40.72 6.74 -26.82
N ILE A 419 40.00 5.62 -26.67
CA ILE A 419 38.77 5.36 -27.42
C ILE A 419 37.64 4.94 -26.49
N HIS A 420 36.50 5.61 -26.68
CA HIS A 420 35.24 5.27 -26.01
C HIS A 420 34.34 4.38 -26.85
N VAL A 421 34.56 4.30 -28.17
CA VAL A 421 33.62 3.70 -29.12
C VAL A 421 34.34 2.76 -30.08
N TRP A 422 33.75 1.60 -30.31
CA TRP A 422 34.09 0.66 -31.38
C TRP A 422 32.90 0.47 -32.32
N LEU A 423 33.07 0.86 -33.58
CA LEU A 423 32.10 0.59 -34.63
C LEU A 423 32.37 -0.79 -35.20
N THR A 424 31.34 -1.65 -35.20
CA THR A 424 31.45 -3.03 -35.65
C THR A 424 30.17 -3.51 -36.32
N ALA A 425 30.26 -4.68 -36.93
CA ALA A 425 29.15 -5.36 -37.55
C ALA A 425 29.22 -6.86 -37.28
N VAL A 426 28.07 -7.51 -37.46
CA VAL A 426 27.96 -8.95 -37.67
C VAL A 426 27.27 -9.19 -39.00
N TYR A 427 27.69 -10.24 -39.70
CA TYR A 427 27.27 -10.55 -41.06
C TYR A 427 26.62 -11.92 -41.10
N GLY A 428 25.53 -12.03 -41.86
CA GLY A 428 25.08 -13.32 -42.38
C GLY A 428 26.05 -13.83 -43.45
N ASP A 429 25.93 -15.10 -43.83
CA ASP A 429 26.63 -15.61 -45.02
C ASP A 429 26.08 -14.94 -46.30
N ASP A 430 27.00 -14.48 -47.15
CA ASP A 430 26.64 -13.79 -48.39
C ASP A 430 26.66 -14.76 -49.58
N GLU A 431 25.48 -15.06 -50.11
CA GLU A 431 25.31 -15.62 -51.45
C GLU A 431 24.33 -14.75 -52.27
N LYS A 432 24.71 -13.48 -52.54
CA LYS A 432 23.93 -12.53 -53.37
C LYS A 432 22.48 -12.37 -52.89
N GLY A 433 22.29 -12.24 -51.57
CA GLY A 433 20.97 -12.08 -50.95
C GLY A 433 20.12 -13.37 -50.90
N LYS A 434 20.72 -14.54 -51.15
CA LYS A 434 20.10 -15.86 -51.01
C LYS A 434 20.90 -16.75 -50.05
N GLY A 435 21.44 -16.17 -48.98
CA GLY A 435 22.12 -16.86 -47.87
C GLY A 435 21.18 -17.15 -46.70
N SER A 436 21.68 -17.02 -45.48
CA SER A 436 21.03 -17.17 -44.18
C SER A 436 19.67 -16.51 -44.05
N LEU A 437 18.91 -16.90 -43.01
CA LEU A 437 17.70 -16.18 -42.67
C LEU A 437 18.07 -14.75 -42.22
N PRO A 438 17.34 -13.72 -42.69
CA PRO A 438 17.59 -12.36 -42.28
C PRO A 438 17.26 -12.21 -40.79
N ALA A 439 18.13 -11.54 -40.05
CA ALA A 439 17.80 -11.11 -38.69
C ALA A 439 16.81 -9.93 -38.78
N GLU A 440 15.74 -9.95 -38.00
CA GLU A 440 14.70 -8.91 -38.07
C GLU A 440 15.18 -7.57 -37.50
N SER A 441 16.00 -7.63 -36.45
CA SER A 441 16.63 -6.47 -35.83
C SER A 441 17.91 -6.84 -35.09
N VAL A 442 18.65 -5.86 -34.56
CA VAL A 442 19.81 -6.10 -33.68
C VAL A 442 19.40 -6.86 -32.41
N GLU A 443 18.23 -6.52 -31.84
CA GLU A 443 17.70 -7.16 -30.63
C GLU A 443 17.39 -8.65 -30.84
N SER A 444 17.05 -9.04 -32.08
CA SER A 444 16.77 -10.45 -32.42
C SER A 444 18.00 -11.37 -32.35
N LEU A 445 19.21 -10.80 -32.29
CA LEU A 445 20.47 -11.55 -32.23
C LEU A 445 20.86 -12.03 -30.83
N ASP A 446 20.14 -11.62 -29.77
CA ASP A 446 20.56 -11.86 -28.36
C ASP A 446 22.05 -11.52 -28.14
N LEU A 447 22.46 -10.35 -28.64
CA LEU A 447 23.84 -9.89 -28.62
C LEU A 447 24.26 -9.48 -27.21
N ARG A 448 25.36 -10.07 -26.71
CA ARG A 448 25.93 -9.81 -25.39
C ARG A 448 27.43 -9.57 -25.46
N PHE A 449 27.93 -8.83 -24.48
CA PHE A 449 29.35 -8.56 -24.29
C PHE A 449 29.75 -8.92 -22.87
N ASP A 450 30.84 -9.67 -22.74
CA ASP A 450 31.46 -9.99 -21.46
C ASP A 450 32.89 -9.41 -21.43
N CYS A 451 33.23 -8.68 -20.38
CA CYS A 451 34.54 -8.07 -20.15
C CYS A 451 35.05 -8.35 -18.73
N ASN A 452 36.21 -7.79 -18.36
CA ASN A 452 36.80 -8.03 -17.05
C ASN A 452 36.05 -7.26 -15.94
N ASP A 453 36.21 -7.69 -14.69
CA ASP A 453 35.62 -7.02 -13.52
C ASP A 453 36.05 -5.55 -13.44
N GLY A 454 35.08 -4.65 -13.31
CA GLY A 454 35.30 -3.20 -13.28
C GLY A 454 35.26 -2.52 -14.65
N GLU A 455 35.05 -3.28 -15.72
CA GLU A 455 34.73 -2.78 -17.06
C GLU A 455 33.26 -3.06 -17.39
N ASP A 456 32.68 -2.23 -18.26
CA ASP A 456 31.33 -2.39 -18.80
C ASP A 456 31.32 -2.02 -20.28
N ILE A 457 30.46 -2.72 -21.03
CA ILE A 457 30.30 -2.57 -22.47
C ILE A 457 28.81 -2.43 -22.78
N THR A 458 28.43 -1.29 -23.37
CA THR A 458 27.07 -1.06 -23.86
C THR A 458 27.08 -0.91 -25.38
N TYR A 459 25.94 -1.04 -26.05
CA TYR A 459 25.89 -0.84 -27.50
C TYR A 459 24.59 -0.20 -27.96
N ILE A 460 24.64 0.42 -29.14
CA ILE A 460 23.48 1.00 -29.82
C ILE A 460 23.51 0.58 -31.29
N GLY A 461 22.39 0.07 -31.81
CA GLY A 461 22.21 -0.20 -33.24
C GLY A 461 22.34 1.08 -34.08
N ILE A 462 23.15 1.03 -35.14
CA ILE A 462 23.36 2.15 -36.07
C ILE A 462 22.57 1.94 -37.35
N GLU A 463 22.63 0.72 -37.90
CA GLU A 463 22.01 0.36 -39.17
C GLU A 463 21.58 -1.10 -39.13
N ASP A 464 20.36 -1.34 -39.62
CA ASP A 464 19.64 -2.59 -39.45
C ASP A 464 19.27 -3.15 -40.83
N GLU A 465 20.24 -3.79 -41.49
CA GLU A 465 20.04 -4.43 -42.80
C GLU A 465 19.76 -5.92 -42.63
N PRO A 466 18.97 -6.57 -43.52
CA PRO A 466 18.58 -7.96 -43.37
C PRO A 466 19.73 -8.95 -43.08
N PHE A 467 20.90 -8.75 -43.70
CA PHE A 467 22.06 -9.64 -43.60
C PHE A 467 23.29 -8.99 -42.94
N CYS A 468 23.15 -7.76 -42.43
CA CYS A 468 24.23 -7.03 -41.78
C CYS A 468 23.66 -6.17 -40.66
N LYS A 469 24.10 -6.40 -39.43
CA LYS A 469 23.72 -5.58 -38.28
C LYS A 469 24.92 -4.77 -37.83
N ARG A 470 24.82 -3.43 -37.93
CA ARG A 470 25.87 -2.51 -37.52
C ARG A 470 25.51 -1.85 -36.21
N PHE A 471 26.46 -1.76 -35.29
CA PHE A 471 26.24 -1.13 -33.99
C PHE A 471 27.51 -0.43 -33.48
N ALA A 472 27.30 0.60 -32.67
CA ALA A 472 28.34 1.27 -31.90
C ALA A 472 28.43 0.61 -30.54
N VAL A 473 29.60 0.12 -30.19
CA VAL A 473 29.93 -0.45 -28.89
C VAL A 473 30.64 0.63 -28.08
N PHE A 474 30.21 0.87 -26.85
CA PHE A 474 30.76 1.88 -25.94
C PHE A 474 31.48 1.20 -24.78
N PHE A 475 32.69 1.68 -24.49
CA PHE A 475 33.59 1.17 -23.46
C PHE A 475 33.54 2.05 -22.21
N LEU A 476 33.27 1.43 -21.05
CA LEU A 476 33.24 2.09 -19.74
C LEU A 476 34.17 1.34 -18.77
N PRO A 477 35.29 1.93 -18.31
CA PRO A 477 35.90 3.17 -18.81
C PRO A 477 36.38 3.01 -20.27
N GLU A 478 36.83 4.09 -20.91
CA GLU A 478 37.48 4.03 -22.23
C GLU A 478 38.69 3.09 -22.26
N ILE A 479 39.04 2.61 -23.46
CA ILE A 479 40.34 1.98 -23.68
C ILE A 479 41.37 3.11 -23.75
N PRO A 480 42.39 3.12 -22.86
CA PRO A 480 43.36 4.20 -22.80
C PRO A 480 44.21 4.26 -24.07
N GLU A 481 44.88 5.39 -24.29
CA GLU A 481 45.77 5.59 -25.44
C GLU A 481 46.83 4.49 -25.54
N ASN A 482 46.90 3.83 -26.70
CA ASN A 482 47.77 2.68 -26.97
C ASN A 482 47.51 1.44 -26.08
N GLY A 483 46.44 1.48 -25.28
CA GLY A 483 45.95 0.37 -24.48
C GLY A 483 45.18 -0.64 -25.31
N GLU A 484 44.98 -1.82 -24.72
CA GLU A 484 44.29 -2.94 -25.35
C GLU A 484 43.26 -3.51 -24.38
N ARG A 485 42.05 -3.78 -24.89
CA ARG A 485 40.97 -4.39 -24.11
C ARG A 485 40.56 -5.72 -24.71
N PHE A 486 40.40 -6.70 -23.84
CA PHE A 486 39.92 -8.03 -24.16
C PHE A 486 38.46 -8.16 -23.73
N PHE A 487 37.61 -8.64 -24.63
CA PHE A 487 36.20 -8.90 -24.34
C PHE A 487 35.69 -10.03 -25.21
N THR A 488 34.57 -10.61 -24.80
CA THR A 488 33.88 -11.65 -25.54
C THR A 488 32.58 -11.08 -26.09
N ARG A 489 32.34 -11.24 -27.38
CA ARG A 489 31.06 -10.96 -28.03
C ARG A 489 30.34 -12.27 -28.28
N THR A 490 29.11 -12.40 -27.80
CA THR A 490 28.25 -13.57 -28.08
C THR A 490 26.96 -13.14 -28.75
N TYR A 491 26.52 -13.92 -29.75
CA TYR A 491 25.25 -13.68 -30.45
C TYR A 491 24.71 -14.96 -31.09
N HIS A 492 23.43 -14.96 -31.39
CA HIS A 492 22.71 -16.03 -32.05
C HIS A 492 22.24 -15.59 -33.43
N TRP A 493 22.66 -16.30 -34.47
CA TRP A 493 22.19 -16.06 -35.83
C TRP A 493 21.43 -17.27 -36.36
N LYS A 494 20.12 -17.10 -36.55
CA LYS A 494 19.25 -18.17 -37.05
C LYS A 494 19.53 -18.44 -38.52
N GLY A 495 19.68 -19.71 -38.85
CA GLY A 495 19.95 -20.18 -40.20
C GLY A 495 21.22 -19.63 -40.84
N LEU A 496 22.23 -19.23 -40.06
CA LEU A 496 23.52 -18.74 -40.59
C LEU A 496 24.17 -19.73 -41.57
N LEU A 497 23.97 -21.03 -41.35
CA LEU A 497 24.43 -22.12 -42.21
C LEU A 497 23.26 -22.95 -42.78
N GLN A 498 22.02 -22.46 -42.73
CA GLN A 498 20.84 -23.22 -43.16
C GLN A 498 20.95 -23.69 -44.62
N HIS A 499 21.57 -22.89 -45.49
CA HIS A 499 21.78 -23.29 -46.89
C HIS A 499 22.83 -24.37 -47.09
N PHE A 500 23.83 -24.42 -46.21
CA PHE A 500 24.77 -25.53 -46.18
C PHE A 500 24.07 -26.82 -45.75
N VAL A 501 23.27 -26.75 -44.69
CA VAL A 501 22.47 -27.88 -44.18
C VAL A 501 21.44 -28.38 -45.20
N ASN A 502 20.82 -27.47 -45.97
CA ASN A 502 19.81 -27.80 -46.98
C ASN A 502 20.38 -28.33 -48.31
N GLY A 503 21.67 -28.73 -48.35
CA GLY A 503 22.25 -29.43 -49.49
C GLY A 503 22.83 -28.54 -50.60
N LYS A 504 23.11 -27.26 -50.34
CA LYS A 504 24.02 -26.49 -51.22
C LYS A 504 25.46 -26.83 -50.90
N ASN A 505 26.26 -27.05 -51.94
CA ASN A 505 27.62 -27.57 -51.79
C ASN A 505 28.65 -26.56 -51.24
N LYS A 506 28.28 -25.29 -50.95
CA LYS A 506 29.25 -24.25 -50.58
C LYS A 506 28.61 -23.04 -49.87
N VAL A 507 29.27 -22.53 -48.83
CA VAL A 507 28.99 -21.25 -48.15
C VAL A 507 30.29 -20.46 -48.01
N CYS A 508 30.23 -19.13 -48.21
CA CYS A 508 31.39 -18.24 -48.13
C CYS A 508 31.23 -17.24 -46.98
N PHE A 509 32.29 -17.07 -46.21
CA PHE A 509 32.41 -16.06 -45.18
C PHE A 509 33.51 -15.07 -45.55
N ASP A 510 33.15 -13.78 -45.54
CA ASP A 510 34.09 -12.68 -45.76
C ASP A 510 34.32 -11.94 -44.44
N TRP A 511 35.49 -12.14 -43.83
CA TRP A 511 35.89 -11.34 -42.68
C TRP A 511 36.55 -10.05 -43.16
N SER A 512 35.70 -9.08 -43.50
CA SER A 512 36.10 -7.70 -43.73
C SER A 512 35.67 -6.85 -42.54
N TYR A 513 36.63 -6.25 -41.83
CA TYR A 513 36.35 -5.29 -40.76
C TYR A 513 36.45 -3.87 -41.30
N PRO A 514 35.33 -3.22 -41.67
CA PRO A 514 35.35 -1.97 -42.44
C PRO A 514 35.96 -0.78 -41.68
N PHE A 515 36.08 -0.86 -40.35
CA PHE A 515 36.40 0.29 -39.49
C PHE A 515 37.78 0.24 -38.79
N GLY A 516 38.61 -0.81 -38.98
CA GLY A 516 39.92 -0.95 -38.32
C GLY A 516 41.13 -0.47 -39.13
N ASP A 517 42.32 -0.33 -38.53
CA ASP A 517 43.55 0.06 -39.25
C ASP A 517 44.02 -0.91 -40.36
N LYS A 518 44.56 -0.34 -41.45
CA LYS A 518 45.00 -1.03 -42.67
C LYS A 518 46.39 -1.65 -42.57
N THR A 519 47.19 -1.24 -41.59
CA THR A 519 48.63 -1.54 -41.54
C THR A 519 48.98 -2.62 -40.52
N HIS A 520 48.07 -2.91 -39.58
CA HIS A 520 48.28 -3.91 -38.54
C HIS A 520 47.81 -5.30 -38.98
N THR A 521 48.48 -6.32 -38.45
CA THR A 521 48.08 -7.73 -38.54
C THR A 521 47.28 -8.12 -37.30
N THR A 522 46.46 -9.17 -37.42
CA THR A 522 45.61 -9.69 -36.35
C THR A 522 45.96 -11.17 -36.11
N ASP A 523 46.07 -11.57 -34.84
CA ASP A 523 46.05 -12.97 -34.45
C ASP A 523 44.63 -13.52 -34.65
N PHE A 524 44.41 -14.16 -35.80
CA PHE A 524 43.10 -14.61 -36.26
C PHE A 524 42.94 -16.11 -36.04
N LYS A 525 41.81 -16.48 -35.45
CA LYS A 525 41.37 -17.87 -35.35
C LYS A 525 39.88 -17.99 -35.58
N VAL A 526 39.48 -19.00 -36.34
CA VAL A 526 38.07 -19.37 -36.48
C VAL A 526 37.91 -20.88 -36.38
N GLU A 527 36.89 -21.31 -35.67
CA GLU A 527 36.50 -22.71 -35.53
C GLU A 527 35.00 -22.85 -35.78
N PHE A 528 34.62 -23.71 -36.72
CA PHE A 528 33.26 -24.15 -36.91
C PHE A 528 33.07 -25.51 -36.26
N LEU A 529 32.09 -25.62 -35.37
CA LEU A 529 31.66 -26.87 -34.75
C LEU A 529 30.33 -27.27 -35.37
N LEU A 530 30.38 -28.26 -36.25
CA LEU A 530 29.25 -28.78 -37.01
C LEU A 530 28.73 -30.10 -36.41
N PRO A 531 27.46 -30.46 -36.64
CA PRO A 531 26.93 -31.76 -36.23
C PRO A 531 27.75 -32.95 -36.76
N LYS A 532 27.91 -33.99 -35.92
CA LYS A 532 28.74 -35.18 -36.22
C LYS A 532 28.44 -35.86 -37.55
N HIS A 533 27.18 -35.87 -37.96
CA HIS A 533 26.75 -36.56 -39.18
C HIS A 533 27.28 -35.91 -40.47
N MET A 534 27.81 -34.67 -40.40
CA MET A 534 28.38 -33.96 -41.54
C MET A 534 29.86 -34.34 -41.82
N GLU A 535 30.50 -35.14 -40.95
CA GLU A 535 31.96 -35.41 -40.98
C GLU A 535 32.55 -35.93 -42.31
N PRO A 536 31.95 -36.90 -43.02
CA PRO A 536 32.57 -37.44 -44.23
C PRO A 536 32.45 -36.51 -45.44
N GLU A 537 31.69 -35.42 -45.31
CA GLU A 537 31.25 -34.61 -46.44
C GLU A 537 31.79 -33.18 -46.40
N VAL A 538 32.31 -32.67 -45.28
CA VAL A 538 32.62 -31.22 -45.17
C VAL A 538 34.12 -30.91 -45.15
N GLN A 539 34.51 -29.84 -45.83
CA GLN A 539 35.86 -29.30 -45.80
C GLN A 539 35.82 -27.77 -45.82
N MET A 540 36.86 -27.14 -45.26
CA MET A 540 37.04 -25.69 -45.33
C MET A 540 38.15 -25.34 -46.31
N VAL A 541 37.91 -24.38 -47.20
CA VAL A 541 38.86 -23.96 -48.23
C VAL A 541 39.21 -22.48 -48.07
N LEU A 542 40.49 -22.17 -48.24
CA LEU A 542 41.05 -20.83 -48.24
C LEU A 542 42.02 -20.69 -49.42
N GLY A 543 41.60 -20.04 -50.50
CA GLY A 543 42.35 -20.04 -51.76
C GLY A 543 42.60 -21.48 -52.23
N ASP A 544 43.87 -21.88 -52.36
CA ASP A 544 44.26 -23.24 -52.76
C ASP A 544 44.42 -24.21 -51.56
N ARG A 545 44.28 -23.72 -50.32
CA ARG A 545 44.45 -24.53 -49.11
C ARG A 545 43.14 -25.20 -48.73
N THR A 546 43.17 -26.51 -48.52
CA THR A 546 42.04 -27.29 -48.01
C THR A 546 42.34 -27.75 -46.58
N ILE A 547 41.41 -27.48 -45.67
CA ILE A 547 41.46 -27.81 -44.26
C ILE A 547 40.45 -28.92 -44.02
N GLN A 548 40.95 -30.07 -43.59
CA GLN A 548 40.16 -31.26 -43.34
C GLN A 548 39.52 -31.20 -41.96
N PRO A 549 38.31 -31.79 -41.80
CA PRO A 549 37.62 -31.85 -40.52
C PRO A 549 38.38 -32.70 -39.49
N SER A 550 38.18 -32.40 -38.22
CA SER A 550 38.66 -33.21 -37.10
C SER A 550 37.53 -33.49 -36.11
N ARG A 551 37.56 -34.64 -35.41
CA ARG A 551 36.56 -34.96 -34.37
C ARG A 551 36.87 -34.22 -33.08
N LYS A 552 35.84 -33.61 -32.49
CA LYS A 552 35.91 -32.97 -31.18
C LYS A 552 34.63 -33.26 -30.40
N GLY A 553 34.64 -34.36 -29.65
CA GLY A 553 33.45 -34.86 -28.93
C GLY A 553 32.34 -35.27 -29.91
N ASP A 554 31.16 -34.67 -29.76
CA ASP A 554 29.99 -34.89 -30.62
C ASP A 554 29.92 -33.93 -31.83
N PHE A 555 31.00 -33.18 -32.09
CA PHE A 555 31.08 -32.23 -33.20
C PHE A 555 32.21 -32.56 -34.18
N VAL A 556 32.01 -32.10 -35.41
CA VAL A 556 33.04 -31.96 -36.44
C VAL A 556 33.62 -30.55 -36.34
N SER A 557 34.93 -30.45 -36.12
CA SER A 557 35.65 -29.18 -36.03
C SER A 557 36.39 -28.89 -37.32
N LEU A 558 36.08 -27.73 -37.92
CA LEU A 558 36.85 -27.10 -38.99
C LEU A 558 37.52 -25.85 -38.43
N MET A 559 38.84 -25.88 -38.30
CA MET A 559 39.60 -24.82 -37.64
C MET A 559 40.66 -24.22 -38.56
N TYR A 560 40.73 -22.90 -38.59
CA TYR A 560 41.79 -22.14 -39.24
C TYR A 560 42.39 -21.13 -38.27
N SER A 561 43.70 -20.93 -38.37
CA SER A 561 44.43 -19.91 -37.60
C SER A 561 45.52 -19.28 -38.45
N ASP A 562 45.71 -17.98 -38.28
CA ASP A 562 46.77 -17.18 -38.88
C ASP A 562 47.19 -16.10 -37.88
N GLU A 563 48.43 -16.20 -37.38
CA GLU A 563 48.97 -15.29 -36.35
C GLU A 563 49.23 -13.88 -36.89
N ALA A 564 49.21 -13.69 -38.21
CA ALA A 564 49.51 -12.41 -38.87
C ALA A 564 48.51 -12.06 -39.98
N ALA A 565 47.22 -12.34 -39.77
CA ALA A 565 46.18 -12.10 -40.77
C ALA A 565 45.93 -10.61 -41.04
N HIS A 566 45.67 -10.26 -42.29
CA HIS A 566 45.17 -8.93 -42.66
C HIS A 566 43.65 -8.97 -42.91
N LEU A 567 42.85 -8.44 -42.00
CA LEU A 567 41.37 -8.51 -42.03
C LEU A 567 40.68 -7.31 -42.72
N TYR A 568 41.44 -6.45 -43.42
CA TYR A 568 40.93 -5.19 -43.99
C TYR A 568 40.85 -5.17 -45.53
N LYS A 569 41.28 -6.23 -46.25
CA LYS A 569 41.42 -6.19 -47.73
C LYS A 569 40.61 -7.28 -48.47
N ASN A 570 39.41 -7.64 -48.02
CA ASN A 570 38.64 -8.79 -48.56
C ASN A 570 39.53 -10.04 -48.73
N THR A 571 40.54 -10.14 -47.86
CA THR A 571 41.73 -10.97 -48.07
C THR A 571 41.54 -12.36 -47.49
N LEU A 572 40.63 -12.49 -46.52
CA LEU A 572 40.35 -13.75 -45.86
C LEU A 572 38.92 -14.19 -46.18
N LYS A 573 38.81 -14.95 -47.28
CA LYS A 573 37.57 -15.59 -47.71
C LYS A 573 37.65 -17.08 -47.40
N LEU A 574 36.86 -17.52 -46.43
CA LEU A 574 36.78 -18.92 -46.06
C LEU A 574 35.53 -19.52 -46.67
N GLU A 575 35.69 -20.69 -47.26
CA GLU A 575 34.61 -21.42 -47.91
C GLU A 575 34.39 -22.75 -47.20
N ILE A 576 33.19 -22.99 -46.69
CA ILE A 576 32.80 -24.31 -46.20
C ILE A 576 32.08 -25.00 -47.35
N GLN A 577 32.56 -26.16 -47.78
CA GLN A 577 32.00 -26.87 -48.92
C GLN A 577 31.88 -28.37 -48.67
N VAL A 578 30.96 -28.99 -49.40
CA VAL A 578 30.81 -30.45 -49.42
C VAL A 578 31.86 -31.03 -50.39
N GLY A 579 32.76 -31.86 -49.89
CA GLY A 579 33.76 -32.55 -50.70
C GLY A 579 33.09 -33.48 -51.70
N LYS A 580 33.38 -33.34 -53.00
CA LYS A 580 33.07 -34.43 -53.95
C LYS A 580 33.87 -35.66 -53.51
N PRO A 581 33.27 -36.86 -53.44
CA PRO A 581 34.04 -38.07 -53.18
C PRO A 581 35.15 -38.16 -54.22
N LYS A 582 36.40 -38.36 -53.78
CA LYS A 582 37.47 -38.73 -54.71
C LYS A 582 36.99 -39.96 -55.46
N ALA A 583 36.81 -39.85 -56.78
CA ALA A 583 36.71 -41.04 -57.61
C ALA A 583 37.99 -41.84 -57.39
N THR A 584 37.81 -43.12 -57.05
CA THR A 584 38.86 -44.13 -56.79
C THR A 584 39.95 -44.13 -57.84
#